data_AF-O97784-F1
#
_entry.id   AF-O97784-F1
#
_cell.length_a   1.000
_cell.length_b   1.000
_cell.length_c   1.000
_cell.angle_alpha   90.00
_cell.angle_beta   90.00
_cell.angle_gamma   90.00
#
_symmetry.space_group_name_H-M   'P 1'
#
loop_
_entity.id
_entity.type
_entity.pdbx_description
1 polymer ?
#
loop_
_entity_poly.entity_id
_entity_poly.type
_entity_poly.pdbx_seq_one_letter_code
_entity_poly.pdbx_strand_id
1 'polypeptide(L)'
;PSAINQGHGDYALKVTGPILDFFSQHYDTPYPLNKSDQIALPDFNAGAMENWGLVTYRESALLYDRQSSSSGNQERVVTVIAHELAHQWFGNLVTLEWWNDLWLNEG
;
A
#
# COMPACT_ATOMS: atom_id res chain seq x y z
N PRO A 1 7.40 2.14 -17.08
CA PRO A 1 8.89 2.04 -17.05
C PRO A 1 9.60 3.40 -16.89
N SER A 2 9.17 4.46 -17.60
CA SER A 2 9.79 5.79 -17.51
C SER A 2 9.75 6.38 -16.08
N ALA A 3 8.60 6.34 -15.42
CA ALA A 3 8.45 6.89 -14.06
C ALA A 3 9.34 6.20 -13.01
N ILE A 4 9.50 4.86 -13.10
CA ILE A 4 10.41 4.11 -12.23
C ILE A 4 11.86 4.48 -12.52
N ASN A 5 12.25 4.60 -13.80
CA ASN A 5 13.59 5.05 -14.18
C ASN A 5 13.88 6.51 -13.75
N GLN A 6 12.83 7.32 -13.55
CA GLN A 6 12.91 8.68 -13.02
C GLN A 6 12.90 8.74 -11.48
N GLY A 7 12.85 7.60 -10.79
CA GLY A 7 12.89 7.51 -9.32
C GLY A 7 11.55 7.81 -8.63
N HIS A 8 10.44 7.85 -9.37
CA HIS A 8 9.13 8.17 -8.77
C HIS A 8 8.63 7.09 -7.79
N GLY A 9 9.18 5.87 -7.87
CA GLY A 9 8.89 4.78 -6.93
C GLY A 9 9.74 4.79 -5.65
N ASP A 10 10.79 5.62 -5.59
CA ASP A 10 11.77 5.57 -4.49
C ASP A 10 11.15 5.95 -3.15
N TYR A 11 10.17 6.86 -3.16
CA TYR A 11 9.47 7.26 -1.94
C TYR A 11 8.64 6.11 -1.38
N ALA A 12 7.86 5.43 -2.23
CA ALA A 12 7.09 4.26 -1.84
C ALA A 12 8.00 3.16 -1.27
N LEU A 13 9.07 2.80 -2.00
CA LEU A 13 10.03 1.79 -1.55
C LEU A 13 10.66 2.15 -0.19
N LYS A 14 10.97 3.42 0.04
CA LYS A 14 11.56 3.92 1.29
C LYS A 14 10.61 3.74 2.48
N VAL A 15 9.31 3.95 2.31
CA VAL A 15 8.34 3.94 3.43
C VAL A 15 7.76 2.55 3.71
N THR A 16 7.70 1.67 2.71
CA THR A 16 7.07 0.35 2.83
C THR A 16 7.70 -0.55 3.88
N GLY A 17 9.03 -0.67 3.91
CA GLY A 17 9.73 -1.51 4.90
C GLY A 17 9.40 -1.10 6.34
N PRO A 18 9.63 0.18 6.72
CA PRO A 18 9.27 0.69 8.04
C PRO A 18 7.79 0.51 8.41
N ILE A 19 6.85 0.64 7.46
CA ILE A 19 5.41 0.44 7.72
C ILE A 19 5.11 -1.04 7.98
N LEU A 20 5.65 -1.96 7.17
CA LEU A 20 5.49 -3.40 7.39
C LEU A 20 6.10 -3.83 8.73
N ASP A 21 7.30 -3.34 9.05
CA ASP A 21 7.96 -3.60 10.34
C ASP A 21 7.12 -3.08 11.50
N PHE A 22 6.55 -1.88 11.36
CA PHE A 22 5.65 -1.31 12.36
C PHE A 22 4.44 -2.20 12.61
N PHE A 23 3.69 -2.60 11.58
CA PHE A 23 2.51 -3.46 11.77
C PHE A 23 2.87 -4.85 12.31
N SER A 24 3.97 -5.43 11.82
CA SER A 24 4.48 -6.71 12.33
C SER A 24 4.76 -6.67 13.82
N GLN A 25 5.39 -5.58 14.31
CA GLN A 25 5.70 -5.41 15.73
C GLN A 25 4.46 -5.04 16.54
N HIS A 26 3.63 -4.16 15.99
CA HIS A 26 2.45 -3.63 16.69
C HIS A 26 1.40 -4.72 16.96
N TYR A 27 1.20 -5.64 16.01
CA TYR A 27 0.26 -6.75 16.14
C TYR A 27 0.90 -8.04 16.67
N ASP A 28 2.20 -8.01 17.03
CA ASP A 28 2.99 -9.18 17.47
C ASP A 28 2.80 -10.40 16.54
N THR A 29 2.69 -10.13 15.24
CA THR A 29 2.36 -11.14 14.23
C THR A 29 3.16 -10.82 12.97
N PRO A 30 4.11 -11.67 12.55
CA PRO A 30 4.95 -11.41 11.39
C PRO A 30 4.15 -11.38 10.09
N TYR A 31 4.60 -10.57 9.13
CA TYR A 31 4.12 -10.68 7.76
C TYR A 31 4.51 -12.07 7.21
N PRO A 32 3.54 -12.91 6.77
CA PRO A 32 3.80 -14.33 6.56
C PRO A 32 4.45 -14.67 5.21
N LEU A 33 4.48 -13.74 4.25
CA LEU A 33 5.04 -13.97 2.92
C LEU A 33 6.48 -13.48 2.84
N ASN A 34 7.29 -14.14 2.01
CA ASN A 34 8.71 -13.80 1.82
C ASN A 34 8.93 -12.47 1.07
N LYS A 35 7.88 -11.90 0.47
CA LYS A 35 7.92 -10.64 -0.28
C LYS A 35 6.57 -9.94 -0.26
N SER A 36 6.58 -8.63 -0.51
CA SER A 36 5.41 -7.82 -0.81
C SER A 36 5.75 -6.90 -1.97
N ASP A 37 5.10 -7.12 -3.11
CA ASP A 37 5.27 -6.28 -4.31
C ASP A 37 4.21 -5.16 -4.32
N GLN A 38 4.58 -4.00 -4.86
CA GLN A 38 3.67 -2.88 -5.07
C GLN A 38 3.76 -2.44 -6.53
N ILE A 39 2.62 -2.38 -7.22
CA ILE A 39 2.58 -2.05 -8.65
C ILE A 39 1.63 -0.87 -8.92
N ALA A 40 2.15 0.10 -9.69
CA ALA A 40 1.38 1.22 -10.20
C ALA A 40 0.72 0.84 -11.53
N LEU A 41 -0.60 0.97 -11.60
CA LEU A 41 -1.43 0.69 -12.77
C LEU A 41 -1.92 2.01 -13.39
N PRO A 42 -1.77 2.18 -14.73
CA PRO A 42 -2.18 3.41 -15.42
C PRO A 42 -3.71 3.57 -15.42
N ASP A 43 -4.43 2.47 -15.60
CA ASP A 43 -5.89 2.41 -15.59
C ASP A 43 -6.37 1.56 -14.42
N PHE A 44 -6.82 2.23 -13.35
CA PHE A 44 -7.31 1.56 -12.15
C PHE A 44 -8.50 2.30 -11.56
N ASN A 45 -9.64 1.59 -11.45
CA ASN A 45 -10.91 2.20 -11.03
C ASN A 45 -10.86 2.64 -9.56
N ALA A 46 -10.34 1.78 -8.69
CA ALA A 46 -10.12 2.08 -7.28
C ALA A 46 -8.87 2.97 -7.07
N GLY A 47 -8.60 3.32 -5.81
CA GLY A 47 -7.37 3.99 -5.40
C GLY A 47 -6.19 3.03 -5.33
N ALA A 48 -6.40 1.92 -4.63
CA ALA A 48 -5.49 0.78 -4.51
C ALA A 48 -6.30 -0.50 -4.15
N MET A 49 -5.64 -1.65 -4.03
CA MET A 49 -6.22 -2.93 -3.64
C MET A 49 -5.14 -3.86 -3.04
N GLU A 50 -5.47 -4.48 -1.92
CA GLU A 50 -4.58 -5.11 -0.95
C GLU A 50 -4.11 -6.53 -1.29
N ASN A 51 -4.25 -6.97 -2.55
CA ASN A 51 -4.02 -8.37 -2.94
C ASN A 51 -2.72 -8.92 -2.31
N TRP A 52 -2.84 -10.02 -1.56
CA TRP A 52 -1.79 -10.44 -0.63
C TRP A 52 -0.46 -10.74 -1.34
N GLY A 53 0.56 -9.91 -1.07
CA GLY A 53 1.89 -10.01 -1.67
C GLY A 53 2.06 -9.31 -3.03
N LEU A 54 0.99 -8.76 -3.60
CA LEU A 54 1.03 -7.92 -4.81
C LEU A 54 -0.03 -6.81 -4.73
N VAL A 55 0.29 -5.75 -4.00
CA VAL A 55 -0.62 -4.63 -3.82
C VAL A 55 -0.64 -3.77 -5.09
N THR A 56 -1.83 -3.46 -5.58
CA THR A 56 -2.01 -2.67 -6.81
C THR A 56 -2.47 -1.26 -6.47
N TYR A 57 -1.95 -0.26 -7.16
CA TYR A 57 -2.27 1.15 -6.94
C TYR A 57 -2.60 1.84 -8.25
N ARG A 58 -3.44 2.86 -8.23
CA ARG A 58 -3.41 3.89 -9.27
C ARG A 58 -2.07 4.60 -9.21
N GLU A 59 -1.50 5.00 -10.35
CA GLU A 59 -0.20 5.71 -10.40
C GLU A 59 -0.10 6.87 -9.41
N SER A 60 -1.14 7.70 -9.28
CA SER A 60 -1.18 8.84 -8.36
C SER A 60 -1.25 8.48 -6.87
N ALA A 61 -1.42 7.20 -6.54
CA ALA A 61 -1.44 6.69 -5.17
C ALA A 61 -0.13 5.97 -4.76
N LEU A 62 0.81 5.78 -5.70
CA LEU A 62 2.09 5.12 -5.44
C LEU A 62 3.31 5.92 -5.92
N LEU A 63 3.21 6.54 -7.09
CA LEU A 63 4.30 7.29 -7.70
C LEU A 63 4.35 8.72 -7.14
N TYR A 64 5.55 9.17 -6.78
CA TYR A 64 5.79 10.50 -6.24
C TYR A 64 7.02 11.13 -6.89
N ASP A 65 6.81 12.24 -7.61
CA ASP A 65 7.88 13.04 -8.18
C ASP A 65 8.22 14.21 -7.25
N ARG A 66 9.45 14.21 -6.69
CA ARG A 66 9.91 15.26 -5.78
C ARG A 66 9.91 16.67 -6.38
N GLN A 67 9.98 16.80 -7.71
CA GLN A 67 10.06 18.10 -8.38
C GLN A 67 8.68 18.70 -8.65
N SER A 68 7.68 17.87 -8.95
CA SER A 68 6.35 18.33 -9.40
C SER A 68 5.21 17.99 -8.45
N SER A 69 5.36 16.96 -7.60
CA SER A 69 4.29 16.53 -6.69
C SER A 69 4.26 17.40 -5.43
N SER A 70 3.05 17.75 -5.01
CA SER A 70 2.84 18.55 -3.79
C SER A 70 3.10 17.74 -2.51
N SER A 71 3.21 18.43 -1.37
CA SER A 71 3.22 17.78 -0.05
C SER A 71 1.95 16.95 0.20
N GLY A 72 0.80 17.42 -0.27
CA GLY A 72 -0.46 16.67 -0.20
C GLY A 72 -0.43 15.38 -1.03
N ASN A 73 0.29 15.36 -2.15
CA ASN A 73 0.52 14.11 -2.90
C ASN A 73 1.43 13.17 -2.13
N GLN A 74 2.48 13.69 -1.49
CA GLN A 74 3.39 12.89 -0.66
C GLN A 74 2.66 12.23 0.51
N GLU A 75 1.83 13.00 1.22
CA GLU A 75 0.98 12.51 2.31
C GLU A 75 -0.01 11.45 1.80
N ARG A 76 -0.71 11.73 0.70
CA ARG A 76 -1.65 10.77 0.11
C ARG A 76 -0.97 9.44 -0.23
N VAL A 77 0.21 9.47 -0.85
CA VAL A 77 0.94 8.23 -1.22
C VAL A 77 1.27 7.41 0.02
N VAL A 78 1.82 8.02 1.08
CA VAL A 78 2.17 7.26 2.29
C VAL A 78 0.93 6.76 3.03
N THR A 79 -0.15 7.53 3.06
CA THR A 79 -1.42 7.12 3.69
C THR A 79 -2.03 5.93 2.96
N VAL A 80 -2.07 5.93 1.63
CA VAL A 80 -2.62 4.79 0.86
C VAL A 80 -1.71 3.58 1.00
N ILE A 81 -0.38 3.73 0.94
CA ILE A 81 0.54 2.61 1.20
C ILE A 81 0.29 2.02 2.59
N ALA A 82 0.14 2.85 3.62
CA ALA A 82 -0.15 2.38 4.97
C ALA A 82 -1.49 1.64 5.07
N HIS A 83 -2.53 2.14 4.41
CA HIS A 83 -3.86 1.51 4.31
C HIS A 83 -3.75 0.08 3.75
N GLU A 84 -3.16 -0.08 2.56
CA GLU A 84 -3.06 -1.40 1.92
C GLU A 84 -2.13 -2.36 2.67
N LEU A 85 -1.10 -1.85 3.34
CA LEU A 85 -0.22 -2.67 4.17
C LEU A 85 -0.88 -3.08 5.49
N ALA A 86 -1.81 -2.29 6.02
CA ALA A 86 -2.63 -2.69 7.18
C ALA A 86 -3.55 -3.87 6.82
N HIS A 87 -4.11 -3.86 5.60
CA HIS A 87 -4.95 -4.96 5.10
C HIS A 87 -4.25 -6.32 5.02
N GLN A 88 -2.91 -6.35 5.05
CA GLN A 88 -2.17 -7.61 5.16
C GLN A 88 -2.53 -8.38 6.46
N TRP A 89 -2.95 -7.67 7.51
CA TRP A 89 -3.54 -8.24 8.72
C TRP A 89 -5.08 -8.19 8.70
N PHE A 90 -5.67 -7.04 8.38
CA PHE A 90 -7.12 -6.81 8.39
C PHE A 90 -7.72 -6.88 6.98
N GLY A 91 -8.00 -8.09 6.54
CA GLY A 91 -8.59 -8.40 5.25
C GLY A 91 -7.97 -9.64 4.63
N ASN A 92 -6.64 -9.73 4.70
CA ASN A 92 -5.90 -10.89 4.21
C ASN A 92 -5.72 -11.99 5.27
N LEU A 93 -5.06 -11.68 6.39
CA LEU A 93 -4.83 -12.67 7.46
C LEU A 93 -6.11 -12.97 8.25
N VAL A 94 -6.85 -11.93 8.60
CA VAL A 94 -8.18 -12.03 9.18
C VAL A 94 -9.16 -11.42 8.19
N THR A 95 -10.04 -12.24 7.64
CA THR A 95 -11.07 -11.82 6.68
C THR A 95 -12.44 -11.88 7.33
N LEU A 96 -13.28 -10.88 7.09
CA LEU A 96 -14.70 -10.92 7.43
C LEU A 96 -15.39 -12.20 6.92
N GLU A 97 -16.40 -12.67 7.66
CA GLU A 97 -17.21 -13.82 7.23
C GLU A 97 -18.16 -13.45 6.08
N TRP A 98 -18.76 -12.25 6.16
CA TRP A 98 -19.69 -11.76 5.13
C TRP A 98 -19.67 -10.25 4.97
N TRP A 99 -19.96 -9.78 3.75
CA TRP A 99 -19.75 -8.39 3.29
C TRP A 99 -20.49 -7.30 4.08
N ASN A 100 -21.50 -7.66 4.87
CA ASN A 100 -22.14 -6.70 5.80
C ASN A 100 -21.15 -6.18 6.86
N ASP A 101 -20.09 -6.93 7.14
CA ASP A 101 -19.05 -6.58 8.11
C ASP A 101 -17.77 -6.06 7.45
N LEU A 102 -17.88 -5.48 6.24
CA LEU A 102 -16.74 -4.90 5.50
C LEU A 102 -15.92 -3.89 6.31
N TRP A 103 -16.55 -3.21 7.27
CA TRP A 103 -15.88 -2.29 8.18
C TRP A 103 -14.77 -2.94 9.03
N LEU A 104 -14.77 -4.27 9.21
CA LEU A 104 -13.68 -4.99 9.86
C LEU A 104 -12.37 -4.93 9.07
N ASN A 105 -12.46 -4.72 7.75
CA ASN A 105 -11.29 -4.52 6.89
C ASN A 105 -11.02 -3.04 6.66
N GLU A 106 -12.05 -2.27 6.26
CA GLU A 106 -11.91 -0.92 5.69
C GLU A 106 -12.04 0.24 6.73
N GLY A 107 -12.31 -0.11 8.00
CA GLY A 107 -12.68 0.83 9.06
C GLY A 107 -11.54 1.64 9.67
#